data_AF-A0A7S1JX99-F1
#
_entry.id   AF-A0A7S1JX99-F1
#
_cell.length_a   1.000
_cell.length_b   1.000
_cell.length_c   1.000
_cell.angle_alpha   90.00
_cell.angle_beta   90.00
_cell.angle_gamma   90.00
#
_symmetry.space_group_name_H-M   'P 1'
#
loop_
_entity.id
_entity.type
_entity.pdbx_description
1 polymer ?
#
loop_
_entity_poly.entity_id
_entity_poly.type
_entity_poly.pdbx_seq_one_letter_code
_entity_poly.pdbx_strand_id
1 'polypeptide(L)'
;MLYAQVVPVKGKDETLTPSKTIKVPLGLYEDADADGAAVLLPPSSVVPCGCFEPDIGKERDEDEDEIIKEIDLKDAMQLDKDVINMAAIVRCQEVCQQTSGCGVFSFYEDLSLCQLRRGGEQWQRRHSLPNVISGAKTC
;
A
#
# COMPACT_ATOMS: atom_id res chain seq x y z
N MET A 1 -4.58 1.80 17.95
CA MET A 1 -3.53 1.46 16.96
C MET A 1 -2.52 2.59 16.94
N LEU A 2 -1.24 2.31 17.21
CA LEU A 2 -0.15 3.28 17.06
C LEU A 2 0.49 3.13 15.69
N TYR A 3 0.99 4.23 15.14
CA TYR A 3 1.65 4.26 13.84
C TYR A 3 2.89 5.16 13.89
N ALA A 4 3.91 4.79 13.12
CA ALA A 4 5.01 5.69 12.79
C ALA A 4 4.63 6.51 11.56
N GLN A 5 4.88 7.83 11.62
CA GLN A 5 4.76 8.73 10.48
C GLN A 5 6.13 8.90 9.82
N VAL A 6 6.30 8.45 8.59
CA VAL A 6 7.51 8.74 7.80
C VAL A 6 7.24 9.97 6.96
N VAL A 7 7.97 11.05 7.27
CA VAL A 7 7.93 12.31 6.53
C VAL A 7 9.16 12.35 5.62
N PRO A 8 9.01 12.39 4.29
CA PRO A 8 10.15 12.49 3.39
C PRO A 8 10.85 13.83 3.61
N VAL A 9 12.18 13.77 3.75
CA VAL A 9 13.03 14.97 3.78
C VAL A 9 13.17 15.51 2.36
N LYS A 10 12.82 16.79 2.15
CA LYS A 10 12.99 17.46 0.86
C LYS A 10 14.48 17.44 0.48
N GLY A 11 14.82 16.71 -0.59
CA GLY A 11 16.15 16.79 -1.19
C GLY A 11 16.41 18.21 -1.71
N LYS A 12 17.68 18.58 -1.94
CA LYS A 12 18.06 19.90 -2.51
C LYS A 12 17.53 20.14 -3.93
N ASP A 13 16.85 19.17 -4.51
CA ASP A 13 16.31 19.19 -5.86
C ASP A 13 14.82 19.62 -5.78
N GLU A 14 14.54 20.89 -6.11
CA GLU A 14 13.19 21.50 -6.07
C GLU A 14 12.18 20.86 -7.03
N THR A 15 12.65 19.99 -7.92
CA THR A 15 11.85 19.26 -8.91
C THR A 15 11.16 18.00 -8.38
N LEU A 16 11.51 17.55 -7.17
CA LEU A 16 10.86 16.39 -6.54
C LEU A 16 9.61 16.85 -5.78
N THR A 17 8.44 16.40 -6.22
CA THR A 17 7.18 16.51 -5.47
C THR A 17 7.37 15.93 -4.07
N PRO A 18 6.86 16.57 -3.01
CA PRO A 18 6.96 16.04 -1.66
C PRO A 18 6.23 14.69 -1.62
N SER A 19 6.92 13.62 -1.24
CA SER A 19 6.26 12.32 -1.10
C SER A 19 5.21 12.40 0.01
N LYS A 20 4.13 11.63 -0.12
CA LYS A 20 3.08 11.61 0.91
C LYS A 20 3.60 11.02 2.22
N THR A 21 2.94 11.38 3.31
CA THR A 21 3.17 10.76 4.61
C THR A 21 2.80 9.28 4.55
N ILE A 22 3.73 8.41 4.95
CA ILE A 22 3.47 6.97 5.10
C ILE A 22 3.15 6.70 6.57
N LYS A 23 1.99 6.09 6.85
CA LYS A 23 1.68 5.53 8.18
C LYS A 23 1.98 4.04 8.19
N VAL A 24 2.95 3.67 9.02
CA VAL A 24 3.35 2.28 9.24
C VAL A 24 2.76 1.82 10.58
N PRO A 25 1.95 0.75 10.63
CA PRO A 25 1.41 0.24 11.88
C PRO A 25 2.54 -0.28 12.77
N LEU A 26 2.49 0.04 14.06
CA LEU A 26 3.43 -0.47 15.05
C LEU A 26 2.75 -1.51 15.94
N GLY A 27 3.50 -2.55 16.28
CA GLY A 27 3.11 -3.47 17.34
C GLY A 27 3.29 -2.80 18.70
N LEU A 28 2.44 -3.15 19.66
CA LEU A 28 2.58 -2.75 21.05
C LEU A 28 2.86 -3.99 21.88
N TYR A 29 3.96 -3.97 22.63
CA TYR A 29 4.23 -4.95 23.67
C TYR A 29 4.17 -4.21 25.01
N GLU A 30 3.21 -4.61 25.85
CA GLU A 30 3.11 -4.13 27.22
C GLU A 30 3.76 -5.18 28.12
N ASP A 31 4.86 -4.80 28.77
CA ASP A 31 5.52 -5.65 29.75
C ASP A 31 4.74 -5.55 31.07
N ALA A 32 4.21 -6.68 31.56
CA ALA A 32 3.32 -6.71 32.71
C ALA A 32 4.01 -6.34 34.04
N ASP A 33 5.35 -6.31 34.07
CA ASP A 33 6.17 -6.03 35.25
C ASP A 33 6.87 -4.66 35.19
N ALA A 34 6.70 -3.90 34.10
CA ALA A 34 7.26 -2.56 33.94
C ALA A 34 6.19 -1.48 34.17
N ASP A 35 6.49 -0.53 35.05
CA ASP A 35 5.69 0.64 35.46
C ASP A 35 5.15 1.46 34.26
N GLY A 36 4.06 0.99 33.63
CA GLY A 36 3.38 1.64 32.51
C GLY A 36 4.21 1.83 31.23
N ALA A 37 5.35 1.13 31.08
CA ALA A 37 6.21 1.27 29.92
C ALA A 37 5.76 0.33 28.79
N ALA A 38 5.21 0.91 27.72
CA ALA A 38 4.90 0.18 26.50
C ALA A 38 6.06 0.25 25.50
N VAL A 39 6.47 -0.89 24.95
CA VAL A 39 7.50 -0.99 23.92
C VAL A 39 6.84 -1.00 22.54
N LEU A 40 7.26 -0.07 21.69
CA LEU A 40 6.87 -0.07 20.28
C LEU A 40 7.69 -1.11 19.52
N LEU A 41 7.00 -2.09 18.95
CA LEU A 41 7.61 -3.08 18.07
C LEU A 41 7.46 -2.61 16.61
N PRO A 42 8.46 -2.87 15.76
CA PRO A 42 8.30 -2.73 14.32
C PRO A 42 7.13 -3.59 13.83
N PRO A 43 6.55 -3.29 12.65
CA PRO A 43 5.53 -4.15 12.06
C PRO A 43 6.04 -5.59 11.95
N SER A 44 5.16 -6.56 12.22
CA SER A 44 5.48 -7.99 12.24
C SER A 44 6.00 -8.51 10.89
N SER A 45 5.69 -7.79 9.81
CA SER A 45 6.24 -8.00 8.47
C SER A 45 7.14 -6.82 8.10
N VAL A 46 8.42 -7.12 7.86
CA VAL A 46 9.29 -6.21 7.11
C VAL A 46 8.73 -6.13 5.70
N VAL A 47 8.57 -4.92 5.17
CA VAL A 47 8.24 -4.72 3.75
C VAL A 47 9.55 -4.54 2.99
N PRO A 48 10.02 -5.53 2.22
CA PRO A 48 11.20 -5.37 1.38
C PRO A 48 11.04 -4.18 0.43
N CYS A 49 12.13 -3.44 0.21
CA CYS A 49 12.18 -2.45 -0.85
C CYS A 49 11.87 -3.14 -2.20
N GLY A 50 10.97 -2.56 -2.98
CA GLY A 50 10.57 -3.09 -4.29
C GLY A 50 9.35 -4.02 -4.28
N CYS A 51 8.76 -4.36 -3.12
CA CYS A 51 7.49 -5.09 -3.09
C CYS A 51 6.30 -4.27 -3.61
N PHE A 52 6.36 -2.97 -3.35
CA PHE A 52 5.33 -2.01 -3.71
C PHE A 52 5.97 -0.91 -4.54
N GLU A 53 5.35 -0.61 -5.65
CA GLU A 53 5.78 0.38 -6.63
C GLU A 53 4.82 1.57 -6.51
N PRO A 54 5.19 2.62 -5.75
CA PRO A 54 4.38 3.82 -5.63
C PRO A 54 4.41 4.63 -6.92
N ASP A 55 3.30 5.29 -7.19
CA ASP A 55 3.03 6.08 -8.39
C ASP A 55 3.23 5.30 -9.71
N ILE A 56 3.05 3.98 -9.66
CA ILE A 56 3.20 3.07 -10.79
C ILE A 56 1.97 2.18 -10.84
N GLY A 57 1.33 2.10 -12.01
CA GLY A 57 0.13 1.27 -12.19
C GLY A 57 -0.49 1.40 -13.58
N LYS A 58 -1.76 1.07 -13.68
CA LYS A 58 -2.61 1.32 -14.86
C LYS A 58 -3.74 2.26 -14.47
N GLU A 59 -4.37 2.91 -15.44
CA GLU A 59 -5.62 3.62 -15.17
C GLU A 59 -6.70 2.62 -14.75
N ARG A 60 -7.71 3.09 -14.00
CA ARG A 60 -8.72 2.21 -13.40
C ARG A 60 -9.47 1.40 -14.45
N ASP A 61 -9.86 2.05 -15.52
CA ASP A 61 -10.72 1.50 -16.56
C ASP A 61 -9.89 1.00 -17.77
N GLU A 62 -8.56 1.00 -17.67
CA GLU A 62 -7.69 0.43 -18.71
C GLU A 62 -7.71 -1.09 -18.64
N ASP A 63 -7.78 -1.78 -19.79
CA ASP A 63 -7.79 -3.24 -19.89
C ASP A 63 -8.79 -3.88 -18.90
N GLU A 64 -10.06 -3.45 -18.94
CA GLU A 64 -11.10 -3.86 -17.97
C GLU A 64 -11.32 -5.38 -17.90
N ASP A 65 -11.08 -6.08 -19.01
CA ASP A 65 -11.17 -7.54 -19.11
C ASP A 65 -10.11 -8.29 -18.27
N GLU A 66 -9.04 -7.60 -17.85
CA GLU A 66 -8.02 -8.13 -16.95
C GLU A 66 -8.38 -7.97 -15.48
N ILE A 67 -9.34 -7.10 -15.18
CA ILE A 67 -9.80 -6.85 -13.81
C ILE A 67 -10.57 -8.08 -13.34
N ILE A 68 -10.02 -8.75 -12.34
CA ILE A 68 -10.63 -9.91 -11.71
C ILE A 68 -11.63 -9.45 -10.67
N LYS A 69 -11.25 -8.44 -9.88
CA LYS A 69 -12.00 -8.00 -8.71
C LYS A 69 -11.60 -6.60 -8.28
N GLU A 70 -12.59 -5.82 -7.84
CA GLU A 70 -12.38 -4.58 -7.10
C GLU A 70 -12.83 -4.73 -5.64
N ILE A 71 -12.14 -4.07 -4.73
CA ILE A 71 -12.39 -4.13 -3.29
C ILE A 71 -12.33 -2.71 -2.76
N ASP A 72 -13.45 -2.22 -2.28
CA ASP A 72 -13.54 -0.93 -1.58
C ASP A 72 -13.06 -1.11 -0.13
N LEU A 73 -12.05 -0.33 0.28
CA LEU A 73 -11.47 -0.34 1.62
C LEU A 73 -11.88 0.88 2.45
N LYS A 74 -12.84 1.70 2.01
CA LYS A 74 -13.32 2.89 2.74
C LYS A 74 -13.80 2.55 4.16
N ASP A 75 -14.48 1.42 4.33
CA ASP A 75 -15.01 0.99 5.64
C ASP A 75 -13.90 0.53 6.60
N ALA A 76 -12.72 0.17 6.09
CA ALA A 76 -11.56 -0.23 6.89
C ALA A 76 -10.66 0.95 7.29
N MET A 77 -10.94 2.16 6.80
CA MET A 77 -10.06 3.32 6.92
C MET A 77 -10.82 4.64 7.02
N GLN A 78 -11.19 5.05 8.24
CA GLN A 78 -11.36 6.47 8.53
C GLN A 78 -10.01 7.04 8.97
N LEU A 79 -9.16 7.45 8.02
CA LEU A 79 -7.95 8.21 8.32
C LEU A 79 -7.65 9.16 7.16
N ASP A 80 -7.26 10.39 7.50
CA ASP A 80 -6.98 11.53 6.61
C ASP A 80 -6.50 11.19 5.19
N LYS A 81 -7.02 11.93 4.20
CA LYS A 81 -6.73 11.82 2.77
C LYS A 81 -5.24 11.91 2.40
N ASP A 82 -4.42 12.50 3.28
CA ASP A 82 -2.98 12.74 3.07
C ASP A 82 -2.08 11.62 3.62
N VAL A 83 -2.66 10.45 3.92
CA VAL A 83 -1.99 9.35 4.60
C VAL A 83 -2.07 8.07 3.79
N ILE A 84 -0.91 7.56 3.38
CA ILE A 84 -0.80 6.22 2.81
C ILE A 84 -0.85 5.21 3.97
N ASN A 85 -1.89 4.37 3.99
CA ASN A 85 -2.00 3.29 4.97
C ASN A 85 -1.42 2.01 4.38
N MET A 86 -0.23 1.65 4.86
CA MET A 86 0.45 0.42 4.45
C MET A 86 -0.38 -0.84 4.72
N ALA A 87 -1.25 -0.83 5.74
CA ALA A 87 -2.11 -1.98 6.02
C ALA A 87 -3.13 -2.23 4.90
N ALA A 88 -3.62 -1.19 4.22
CA ALA A 88 -4.54 -1.34 3.09
C ALA A 88 -3.83 -1.92 1.85
N ILE A 89 -2.61 -1.46 1.58
CA ILE A 89 -1.78 -1.96 0.49
C ILE A 89 -1.44 -3.43 0.70
N VAL A 90 -1.00 -3.79 1.91
CA VAL A 90 -0.72 -5.18 2.29
C VAL A 90 -1.99 -6.03 2.15
N ARG A 91 -3.16 -5.50 2.55
CA ARG A 91 -4.43 -6.20 2.36
C ARG A 91 -4.76 -6.43 0.89
N CYS A 92 -4.48 -5.48 -0.01
CA CYS A 92 -4.63 -5.72 -1.46
C CYS A 92 -3.78 -6.91 -1.92
N GLN A 93 -2.54 -7.00 -1.44
CA GLN A 93 -1.63 -8.11 -1.74
C GLN A 93 -2.16 -9.45 -1.21
N GLU A 94 -2.58 -9.50 0.05
CA GLU A 94 -3.15 -10.71 0.68
C GLU A 94 -4.37 -11.22 -0.10
N VAL A 95 -5.27 -10.32 -0.50
CA VAL A 95 -6.44 -10.73 -1.28
C VAL A 95 -6.02 -11.18 -2.68
N CYS A 96 -5.01 -10.55 -3.30
CA CYS A 96 -4.44 -11.04 -4.55
C CYS A 96 -3.85 -12.46 -4.39
N GLN A 97 -3.15 -12.74 -3.28
CA GLN A 97 -2.60 -14.07 -3.00
C GLN A 97 -3.68 -15.15 -2.97
N GLN A 98 -4.82 -14.82 -2.35
CA GLN A 98 -5.98 -15.72 -2.20
C GLN A 98 -6.86 -15.77 -3.46
N THR A 99 -6.73 -14.81 -4.38
CA THR A 99 -7.55 -14.74 -5.60
C THR A 99 -6.91 -15.54 -6.72
N SER A 100 -7.63 -16.55 -7.21
CA SER A 100 -7.19 -17.34 -8.35
C SER A 100 -7.05 -16.45 -9.60
N GLY A 101 -5.96 -16.64 -10.34
CA GLY A 101 -5.64 -15.84 -11.52
C GLY A 101 -5.11 -14.43 -11.24
N CYS A 102 -5.16 -13.92 -10.00
CA CYS A 102 -4.51 -12.66 -9.67
C CYS A 102 -3.00 -12.83 -9.73
N GLY A 103 -2.32 -11.97 -10.47
CA GLY A 103 -0.87 -11.90 -10.50
C GLY A 103 -0.30 -10.68 -9.78
N VAL A 104 -1.16 -9.69 -9.50
CA VAL A 104 -0.74 -8.32 -9.22
C VAL A 104 -1.97 -7.46 -8.90
N PHE A 105 -1.75 -6.43 -8.09
CA PHE A 105 -2.78 -5.53 -7.62
C PHE A 105 -2.37 -4.07 -7.79
N SER A 106 -3.36 -3.19 -7.84
CA SER A 106 -3.20 -1.73 -7.76
C SER A 106 -4.08 -1.19 -6.63
N PHE A 107 -3.51 -0.39 -5.75
CA PHE A 107 -4.25 0.38 -4.73
C PHE A 107 -4.35 1.84 -5.18
N TYR A 108 -5.57 2.29 -5.44
CA TYR A 108 -5.86 3.69 -5.76
C TYR A 108 -6.16 4.46 -4.48
N GLU A 109 -5.20 5.27 -4.04
CA GLU A 109 -5.24 5.95 -2.74
C GLU A 109 -6.46 6.88 -2.61
N ASP A 110 -6.74 7.66 -3.66
CA ASP A 110 -7.83 8.65 -3.66
C ASP A 110 -9.22 8.03 -3.46
N LEU A 111 -9.34 6.75 -3.79
CA LEU A 111 -10.60 6.00 -3.73
C LEU A 111 -10.61 5.00 -2.58
N SER A 112 -9.46 4.76 -1.96
CA SER A 112 -9.26 3.63 -1.05
C SER A 112 -9.73 2.32 -1.66
N LEU A 113 -9.34 2.05 -2.91
CA LEU A 113 -9.82 0.90 -3.69
C LEU A 113 -8.66 0.02 -4.15
N CYS A 114 -8.74 -1.29 -3.88
CA CYS A 114 -7.85 -2.29 -4.48
C CYS A 114 -8.48 -2.83 -5.76
N GLN A 115 -7.69 -2.90 -6.82
CA GLN A 115 -8.05 -3.56 -8.06
C GLN A 115 -7.09 -4.72 -8.31
N LEU A 116 -7.63 -5.92 -8.47
CA LEU A 116 -6.87 -7.14 -8.69
C LEU A 116 -6.89 -7.49 -10.18
N ARG A 117 -5.72 -7.70 -10.77
CA ARG A 117 -5.58 -7.98 -12.20
C ARG A 117 -4.88 -9.30 -12.46
N ARG A 118 -5.16 -9.89 -13.62
CA ARG A 118 -4.36 -11.01 -14.13
C ARG A 118 -2.91 -10.54 -14.36
N GLY A 119 -1.94 -11.34 -13.94
CA GLY A 119 -0.53 -11.09 -14.27
C GLY A 119 -0.22 -11.50 -15.71
N GLY A 120 0.75 -10.87 -16.37
CA GLY A 120 1.14 -11.18 -17.75
C GLY A 120 1.96 -10.08 -18.43
N GLU A 121 2.25 -10.24 -19.72
CA GLU A 121 3.03 -9.27 -20.53
C GLU A 121 2.39 -7.88 -20.54
N GLN A 122 1.06 -7.82 -20.48
CA GLN A 122 0.28 -6.59 -20.29
C GLN A 122 0.64 -5.77 -19.05
N TRP A 123 1.23 -6.37 -17.99
CA TRP A 123 1.74 -5.60 -16.84
C TRP A 123 3.01 -4.80 -17.15
N GLN A 124 3.59 -5.00 -18.33
CA GLN A 124 4.66 -4.13 -18.82
C GLN A 124 4.13 -2.80 -19.36
N ARG A 125 2.83 -2.67 -19.66
CA ARG A 125 2.18 -1.42 -20.13
C ARG A 125 1.79 -0.47 -18.99
N ARG A 126 2.52 -0.50 -17.88
CA ARG A 126 2.25 0.41 -16.75
C ARG A 126 2.75 1.82 -17.02
N HIS A 127 2.11 2.76 -16.35
CA HIS A 127 2.41 4.18 -16.39
C HIS A 127 2.85 4.68 -15.02
N SER A 128 3.58 5.80 -15.03
CA SER A 128 3.74 6.59 -13.81
C SER A 128 2.43 7.33 -13.57
N LEU A 129 1.66 6.86 -12.59
CA LEU A 129 0.34 7.35 -12.26
C LEU A 129 0.32 7.76 -10.78
N PRO A 130 0.14 9.05 -10.48
CA PRO A 130 0.14 9.51 -9.09
C PRO A 130 -0.99 8.86 -8.30
N ASN A 131 -0.77 8.67 -7.00
CA ASN A 131 -1.76 8.12 -6.06
C ASN A 131 -2.16 6.66 -6.33
N VAL A 132 -1.31 5.92 -7.06
CA VAL A 132 -1.49 4.50 -7.34
C VAL A 132 -0.29 3.74 -6.82
N ILE A 133 -0.53 2.72 -6.01
CA ILE A 133 0.52 1.84 -5.50
C ILE A 133 0.24 0.43 -5.99
N SER A 134 1.11 -0.08 -6.87
CA SER A 134 0.98 -1.43 -7.40
C SER A 134 1.95 -2.41 -6.75
N GLY A 135 1.64 -3.70 -6.81
CA GLY A 135 2.55 -4.73 -6.34
C GLY A 135 2.20 -6.11 -6.89
N ALA A 136 3.21 -6.97 -6.99
CA ALA A 136 3.01 -8.35 -7.40
C ALA A 136 2.22 -9.14 -6.34
N LYS A 137 1.58 -10.23 -6.77
CA LYS A 137 0.90 -11.19 -5.89
C LYS A 137 1.79 -11.60 -4.72
N THR A 138 3.04 -11.91 -5.01
CA THR A 138 4.01 -12.36 -4.03
C THR A 138 5.18 -11.40 -3.99
N CYS A 139 5.44 -10.93 -2.78
CA CYS A 139 6.73 -10.46 -2.31
C CYS A 139 7.07 -11.32 -1.09
#